data_AF-A0A4Q3AAK9-F1
#
_entry.id   AF-A0A4Q3AAK9-F1
#
_cell.length_a   1.000
_cell.length_b   1.000
_cell.length_c   1.000
_cell.angle_alpha   90.00
_cell.angle_beta   90.00
_cell.angle_gamma   90.00
#
_symmetry.space_group_name_H-M   'P 1'
#
loop_
_entity.id
_entity.type
_entity.pdbx_description
1 polymer ?
#
loop_
_entity_poly.entity_id
_entity_poly.type
_entity_poly.pdbx_seq_one_letter_code
_entity_poly.pdbx_strand_id
1 'polypeptide(L)' 'MKTKISPFLWFDTQAEEAADFYCSVFPNSKVGTISRYTEAGQEHHQRPPGSGMVVSFELDGQKFTALNGGPTFQ' A
#
# COMPACT_ATOMS: atom_id res chain seq x y z
N MET A 1 -11.34 17.11 -0.35
CA MET A 1 -12.56 16.67 -1.09
C MET A 1 -12.91 15.25 -0.66
N LYS A 2 -14.20 14.90 -0.54
CA LYS A 2 -14.62 13.52 -0.22
C LYS A 2 -14.76 12.75 -1.53
N THR A 3 -13.76 11.94 -1.88
CA THR A 3 -13.81 11.07 -3.07
C THR A 3 -14.82 9.94 -2.84
N LYS A 4 -15.75 9.74 -3.79
CA LYS A 4 -16.76 8.66 -3.70
C LYS A 4 -16.18 7.29 -4.04
N ILE A 5 -15.10 7.27 -4.82
CA ILE A 5 -14.38 6.08 -5.25
C ILE A 5 -12.91 6.30 -4.88
N SER A 6 -12.30 5.32 -4.21
CA SER A 6 -10.87 5.33 -3.90
C SER A 6 -10.18 4.25 -4.72
N PRO A 7 -9.16 4.58 -5.53
CA PRO A 7 -8.36 3.57 -6.19
C PRO A 7 -7.68 2.66 -5.16
N PHE A 8 -7.64 1.37 -5.47
CA PHE A 8 -7.00 0.34 -4.66
C PHE A 8 -6.08 -0.48 -5.55
N LEU A 9 -4.78 -0.45 -5.26
CA LEU A 9 -3.75 -1.11 -6.04
C LEU A 9 -3.31 -2.40 -5.35
N TRP A 10 -3.19 -3.48 -6.11
CA TRP A 10 -2.72 -4.77 -5.62
C TRP A 10 -1.26 -4.98 -6.03
N PHE A 11 -0.44 -5.42 -5.08
CA PHE A 11 0.95 -5.78 -5.29
C PHE A 11 1.24 -7.14 -4.66
N ASP A 12 2.31 -7.78 -5.13
CA ASP A 12 2.79 -9.02 -4.55
C ASP A 12 3.44 -8.74 -3.19
N THR A 13 4.41 -7.82 -3.18
CA THR A 13 5.19 -7.43 -1.99
C THR A 13 5.64 -5.96 -1.99
N GLN A 14 5.44 -5.23 -3.08
CA GLN A 14 6.12 -3.96 -3.37
C GLN A 14 5.26 -2.71 -3.10
N ALA A 15 4.20 -2.80 -2.29
CA ALA A 15 3.29 -1.68 -2.08
C ALA A 15 3.96 -0.44 -1.45
N GLU A 16 4.96 -0.63 -0.58
CA GLU A 16 5.68 0.47 0.08
C GLU A 16 6.64 1.13 -0.91
N GLU A 17 7.43 0.35 -1.64
CA GLU A 17 8.33 0.81 -2.68
C GLU A 17 7.60 1.51 -3.83
N ALA A 18 6.42 1.00 -4.21
CA ALA A 18 5.58 1.62 -5.23
C ALA A 18 5.03 2.97 -4.75
N ALA A 19 4.59 3.07 -3.50
CA ALA A 19 4.13 4.33 -2.93
C ALA A 19 5.25 5.38 -2.88
N ASP A 20 6.46 4.99 -2.45
CA ASP A 20 7.64 5.85 -2.47
C ASP A 20 7.97 6.32 -3.89
N PHE A 21 8.00 5.40 -4.85
CA PHE A 21 8.26 5.72 -6.24
C PHE A 21 7.23 6.68 -6.81
N TYR A 22 5.94 6.40 -6.66
CA TYR A 22 4.90 7.30 -7.18
C TYR A 22 4.96 8.68 -6.53
N CYS A 23 5.22 8.76 -5.23
CA CYS A 23 5.35 10.05 -4.54
C CYS A 23 6.60 10.83 -4.98
N SER A 24 7.64 10.15 -5.47
CA SER A 24 8.82 10.79 -6.08
C SER A 24 8.55 11.36 -7.49
N VAL A 25 7.56 10.82 -8.19
CA VAL A 25 7.24 11.18 -9.59
C VAL A 25 6.19 12.30 -9.66
N PHE A 26 5.14 12.22 -8.85
CA PHE A 26 4.04 13.20 -8.90
C PHE A 26 4.27 14.35 -7.90
N PRO A 27 4.06 15.62 -8.29
CA PRO A 27 4.14 16.74 -7.35
C PRO A 27 3.04 16.67 -6.28
N ASN A 28 3.22 17.40 -5.18
CA ASN A 28 2.26 17.46 -4.07
C ASN A 28 1.85 16.08 -3.52
N SER A 29 2.79 15.14 -3.54
CA SER A 29 2.56 13.75 -3.14
C SER A 29 3.20 13.44 -1.80
N LYS A 30 2.65 12.45 -1.10
CA LYS A 30 3.21 11.96 0.17
C LYS A 30 2.79 10.53 0.45
N VAL A 31 3.72 9.77 1.02
CA VAL A 31 3.39 8.50 1.65
C VAL A 31 2.64 8.79 2.96
N GLY A 32 1.58 8.02 3.19
CA GLY A 32 0.74 8.11 4.36
C GLY A 32 1.01 6.98 5.34
N THR A 33 -0.05 6.43 5.91
CA THR A 33 0.04 5.33 6.87
C THR A 33 0.42 4.03 6.17
N ILE A 34 1.37 3.32 6.77
CA ILE A 34 1.74 1.95 6.41
C ILE A 34 1.32 1.03 7.56
N SER A 35 0.28 0.23 7.32
CA SER A 35 -0.12 -0.87 8.20
C SER A 35 0.79 -2.07 7.93
N ARG A 36 1.36 -2.66 8.98
CA ARG A 36 2.30 -3.77 8.89
C ARG A 36 1.67 -5.07 9.37
N TYR A 37 2.14 -6.18 8.83
CA TYR A 37 1.83 -7.50 9.37
C TYR A 37 2.39 -7.63 10.78
N THR A 38 1.61 -8.25 11.68
CA THR A 38 2.05 -8.61 13.02
C THR A 38 2.35 -10.11 13.07
N GLU A 39 2.76 -10.62 14.23
CA GLU A 39 2.88 -12.07 14.46
C GLU A 39 1.51 -12.78 14.43
N ALA A 40 0.42 -12.04 14.73
CA ALA A 40 -0.91 -12.62 14.78
C ALA A 40 -1.43 -12.96 13.37
N GLY A 41 -1.82 -14.21 13.18
CA GLY A 41 -2.34 -14.70 11.89
C GLY A 41 -1.25 -15.10 10.89
N GLN A 42 0.02 -15.17 11.32
CA GLN A 42 1.15 -15.56 10.45
C GLN A 42 0.96 -16.95 9.85
N GLU A 43 0.29 -17.86 10.57
CA GLU A 43 -0.13 -19.17 10.09
C GLU A 43 -1.09 -19.11 8.88
N HIS A 44 -1.78 -18.00 8.69
CA HIS A 44 -2.71 -17.77 7.58
C HIS A 44 -2.10 -16.94 6.46
N HIS A 45 -1.54 -15.77 6.79
CA HIS A 45 -1.05 -14.84 5.77
C HIS A 45 0.40 -15.12 5.32
N GLN A 46 1.18 -15.89 6.10
CA GLN A 46 2.54 -16.32 5.75
C GLN A 46 3.49 -15.17 5.38
N ARG A 47 3.31 -14.01 6.04
CA ARG A 47 4.13 -12.80 5.82
C ARG A 47 5.04 -12.54 7.01
N PRO A 48 6.27 -12.02 6.79
CA PRO A 48 7.15 -11.63 7.88
C PRO A 48 6.52 -10.51 8.74
N PRO A 49 6.54 -10.62 10.08
CA PRO A 49 6.17 -9.52 10.96
C PRO A 49 6.97 -8.26 10.64
N GLY A 50 6.32 -7.10 10.68
CA GLY A 50 6.91 -5.81 10.33
C GLY A 50 6.96 -5.49 8.83
N SER A 51 6.68 -6.46 7.95
CA SER A 51 6.53 -6.19 6.51
C SER A 51 5.25 -5.39 6.21
N GLY A 52 5.29 -4.57 5.16
CA GLY A 52 4.15 -3.76 4.73
C GLY A 52 2.96 -4.63 4.30
N MET A 53 1.79 -4.34 4.87
CA MET A 53 0.51 -4.97 4.49
C MET A 53 -0.30 -4.02 3.61
N VAL A 54 -0.68 -2.86 4.14
CA VAL A 54 -1.45 -1.82 3.42
C VAL A 54 -0.70 -0.51 3.51
N VAL A 55 -0.55 0.17 2.38
CA VAL A 55 0.08 1.49 2.29
C VAL A 55 -0.95 2.48 1.76
N SER A 56 -1.18 3.55 2.50
CA SER A 56 -1.91 4.71 1.98
C SER A 56 -0.92 5.74 1.49
N PHE A 57 -1.24 6.40 0.39
CA PHE A 57 -0.44 7.49 -0.15
C PHE A 57 -1.33 8.47 -0.90
N GLU A 58 -0.82 9.66 -1.17
CA GLU A 58 -1.51 10.73 -1.87
C GLU A 58 -0.67 11.16 -3.06
N LEU A 59 -1.28 11.22 -4.25
CA LEU A 59 -0.67 11.73 -5.47
C LEU A 59 -1.44 12.97 -5.93
N ASP A 60 -0.78 14.12 -5.96
CA ASP A 60 -1.37 15.42 -6.34
C ASP A 60 -2.74 15.69 -5.70
N GLY A 61 -2.86 15.42 -4.39
CA GLY A 61 -4.09 15.61 -3.61
C GLY A 61 -5.13 14.48 -3.70
N GLN A 62 -4.91 13.46 -4.52
CA GLN A 62 -5.78 12.27 -4.62
C GLN A 62 -5.22 11.13 -3.75
N LYS A 63 -6.08 10.55 -2.91
CA LYS A 63 -5.72 9.42 -2.03
C LYS A 63 -5.80 8.08 -2.76
N PHE A 64 -4.83 7.23 -2.47
CA PHE A 64 -4.72 5.85 -2.94
C PHE A 64 -4.47 4.91 -1.77
N THR A 65 -4.84 3.65 -1.96
CA THR A 65 -4.48 2.54 -1.09
C THR A 65 -3.79 1.47 -1.91
N ALA A 66 -2.69 0.92 -1.41
CA ALA A 66 -2.00 -0.24 -1.97
C ALA A 66 -1.96 -1.37 -0.94
N LEU A 67 -2.06 -2.62 -1.41
CA LEU A 67 -2.03 -3.83 -0.57
C LEU A 67 -1.02 -4.84 -1.13
N ASN A 68 -0.21 -5.39 -0.24
CA ASN A 68 0.64 -6.55 -0.51
C ASN A 68 -0.15 -7.86 -0.38
N GLY A 69 -0.99 -8.13 -1.36
CA GLY A 69 -1.90 -9.27 -1.35
C GLY A 69 -1.29 -10.57 -1.90
N GLY A 70 -0.08 -10.53 -2.46
CA GLY A 70 0.63 -11.71 -2.97
C GLY A 70 0.30 -12.03 -4.42
N PRO A 71 0.92 -13.08 -4.99
CA PRO A 71 0.94 -13.38 -6.43
C PRO A 71 -0.40 -13.85 -7.00
N THR A 72 -1.50 -13.62 -6.30
CA THR A 72 -2.84 -14.14 -6.58
C THR A 72 -3.38 -13.72 -7.95
N PHE A 73 -2.91 -12.60 -8.50
CA PHE A 73 -3.34 -12.08 -9.79
C PHE A 73 -2.12 -11.70 -10.63
N GLN A 74 -1.66 -12.63 -11.46
CA GLN A 74 -0.67 -12.39 -12.53
C GLN A 74 -1.35 -12.50 -13.90
#